data_AF-A0A1Z5JF90-F1
#
_entry.id   AF-A0A1Z5JF90-F1
#
_cell.length_a   1.000
_cell.length_b   1.000
_cell.length_c   1.000
_cell.angle_alpha   90.00
_cell.angle_beta   90.00
_cell.angle_gamma   90.00
#
_symmetry.space_group_name_H-M   'P 1'
#
loop_
_entity.id
_entity.type
_entity.pdbx_description
1 polymer ?
#
loop_
_entity_poly.entity_id
_entity_poly.type
_entity_poly.pdbx_seq_one_letter_code
_entity_poly.pdbx_strand_id
1 'polypeptide(L)'
;MKAFSSGLAVIYWLCSMTVVQAIYPEGHFSLVKEIQDREALETFVTAASSNGKTAFVRWIASDINLAEAGSDVRGSPHNPGSGGWPTIRYFTSETGVEGGSYVKKTTKSICDELGTFDAMVDYIEEYGKTVLCGLDNTNCNQHEVDYLERMSPKTLEEIEQEYQRISRMDVERLQEGLQEWNLRRRRILSKMIAARKTESTAGDEL
;
A
#
# COMPACT_ATOMS: atom_id res chain seq x y z
N MET A 1 48.68 -34.70 -9.54
CA MET A 1 47.38 -35.01 -10.17
C MET A 1 46.28 -34.78 -9.15
N LYS A 2 45.14 -34.30 -9.65
CA LYS A 2 43.91 -33.85 -8.97
C LYS A 2 43.47 -34.71 -7.79
N ALA A 3 42.95 -34.07 -6.74
CA ALA A 3 41.56 -34.23 -6.26
C ALA A 3 41.31 -33.35 -5.02
N PHE A 4 40.67 -32.19 -5.22
CA PHE A 4 39.97 -31.49 -4.14
C PHE A 4 38.57 -32.11 -4.08
N SER A 5 38.31 -32.88 -3.03
CA SER A 5 36.99 -33.45 -2.74
C SER A 5 36.18 -32.38 -2.00
N SER A 6 35.26 -31.75 -2.72
CA SER A 6 34.17 -30.95 -2.17
C SER A 6 32.90 -31.78 -2.29
N GLY A 7 32.32 -32.14 -1.15
CA GLY A 7 31.14 -33.00 -1.10
C GLY A 7 30.26 -32.73 0.11
N LEU A 8 29.21 -31.96 -0.13
CA LEU A 8 27.90 -32.02 0.54
C LEU A 8 27.84 -31.72 2.05
N ALA A 9 27.84 -30.43 2.38
CA ALA A 9 26.97 -29.95 3.46
C ALA A 9 25.55 -29.85 2.88
N VAL A 10 24.78 -30.93 3.01
CA VAL A 10 23.33 -30.91 2.86
C VAL A 10 22.78 -30.09 4.03
N ILE A 11 22.74 -28.76 3.86
CA ILE A 11 21.86 -27.91 4.66
C ILE A 11 20.56 -27.84 3.87
N TYR A 12 19.66 -28.77 4.20
CA TYR A 12 18.24 -28.70 3.88
C TYR A 12 17.71 -27.34 4.38
N TRP A 13 17.75 -26.33 3.52
CA TRP A 13 16.93 -25.15 3.71
C TRP A 13 15.54 -25.49 3.18
N LEU A 14 14.80 -26.23 4.02
CA LEU A 14 13.34 -26.30 3.99
C LEU A 14 12.82 -24.88 4.25
N CYS A 15 12.86 -24.02 3.23
CA CYS A 15 11.94 -22.89 3.16
C CYS A 15 10.61 -23.47 2.67
N SER A 16 9.93 -24.09 3.62
CA SER A 16 8.61 -24.68 3.50
C SER A 16 7.63 -23.66 2.89
N MET A 17 6.78 -24.14 1.99
CA MET A 17 5.62 -23.47 1.39
C MET A 17 4.57 -22.94 2.41
N THR A 18 4.90 -22.87 3.69
CA THR A 18 4.02 -22.44 4.79
C THR A 18 4.10 -20.94 5.09
N VAL A 19 5.03 -20.19 4.49
CA VAL A 19 5.24 -18.76 4.83
C VAL A 19 4.33 -17.82 4.03
N VAL A 20 3.77 -18.24 2.90
CA VAL A 20 2.91 -17.36 2.07
C VAL A 20 1.60 -17.02 2.79
N GLN A 21 1.08 -17.91 3.64
CA GLN A 21 -0.12 -17.66 4.45
C GLN A 21 0.14 -16.78 5.68
N ALA A 22 1.40 -16.50 6.05
CA ALA A 22 1.70 -15.71 7.25
C ALA A 22 1.78 -14.19 6.99
N ILE A 23 1.84 -13.77 5.72
CA ILE A 23 1.98 -12.35 5.35
C ILE A 23 0.63 -11.70 5.05
N TYR A 24 -0.36 -12.49 4.66
CA TYR A 24 -1.68 -11.99 4.28
C TYR A 24 -2.73 -12.54 5.24
N PRO A 25 -3.55 -11.67 5.84
CA PRO A 25 -4.63 -12.12 6.69
C PRO A 25 -5.66 -12.92 5.89
N GLU A 26 -6.44 -13.73 6.61
CA GLU A 26 -7.50 -14.54 6.02
C GLU A 26 -8.48 -13.64 5.24
N GLY A 27 -8.80 -14.03 4.01
CA GLY A 27 -9.67 -13.25 3.13
C GLY A 27 -9.01 -12.07 2.40
N HIS A 28 -7.71 -11.78 2.58
CA HIS A 28 -7.00 -10.71 1.83
C HIS A 28 -7.22 -10.79 0.32
N PHE A 29 -7.15 -11.99 -0.26
CA PHE A 29 -7.33 -12.21 -1.69
C PHE A 29 -8.79 -12.17 -2.16
N SER A 30 -9.78 -12.04 -1.26
CA SER A 30 -11.18 -11.85 -1.65
C SER A 30 -11.46 -10.44 -2.21
N LEU A 31 -10.61 -9.48 -1.86
CA LEU A 31 -10.71 -8.07 -2.29
C LEU A 31 -9.80 -7.76 -3.47
N VAL A 32 -9.01 -8.73 -3.93
CA VAL A 32 -8.03 -8.56 -4.99
C VAL A 32 -8.38 -9.52 -6.13
N LYS A 33 -8.43 -9.00 -7.36
CA LYS A 33 -8.57 -9.85 -8.54
C LYS A 33 -7.19 -10.39 -8.92
N GLU A 34 -6.99 -11.70 -8.77
CA GLU A 34 -5.82 -12.35 -9.34
C GLU A 34 -5.94 -12.38 -10.87
N ILE A 35 -4.86 -12.01 -11.55
CA ILE A 35 -4.74 -12.04 -13.01
C ILE A 35 -3.41 -12.73 -13.32
N GLN A 36 -3.47 -13.89 -13.98
CA GLN A 36 -2.30 -14.70 -14.29
C GLN A 36 -1.81 -14.50 -15.72
N ASP A 37 -2.67 -14.00 -16.61
CA ASP A 37 -2.37 -13.81 -18.01
C ASP A 37 -2.25 -12.32 -18.38
N ARG A 38 -1.30 -12.03 -19.28
CA ARG A 38 -0.96 -10.67 -19.68
C ARG A 38 -2.11 -9.98 -20.42
N GLU A 39 -2.82 -10.72 -21.26
CA GLU A 39 -3.91 -10.17 -22.08
C GLU A 39 -5.09 -9.71 -21.21
N ALA A 40 -5.46 -10.49 -20.19
CA ALA A 40 -6.47 -10.11 -19.21
C ALA A 40 -6.02 -8.93 -18.35
N LEU A 41 -4.72 -8.81 -18.05
CA LEU A 41 -4.19 -7.65 -17.34
C LEU A 41 -4.34 -6.39 -18.20
N GLU A 42 -3.88 -6.44 -19.46
CA GLU A 42 -4.01 -5.33 -20.41
C GLU A 42 -5.48 -4.95 -20.62
N THR A 43 -6.37 -5.94 -20.76
CA THR A 43 -7.82 -5.73 -20.87
C THR A 43 -8.39 -5.06 -19.63
N PHE A 44 -8.03 -5.54 -18.43
CA PHE A 44 -8.49 -4.98 -17.15
C PHE A 44 -8.02 -3.53 -16.96
N VAL A 45 -6.73 -3.27 -17.18
CA VAL A 45 -6.12 -1.95 -17.06
C VAL A 45 -6.72 -0.96 -18.05
N THR A 46 -6.89 -1.39 -19.31
CA THR A 46 -7.48 -0.57 -20.35
C THR A 46 -8.92 -0.21 -20.00
N ALA A 47 -9.72 -1.20 -19.57
CA ALA A 47 -11.09 -0.97 -19.16
C ALA A 47 -11.19 -0.07 -17.91
N ALA A 48 -10.30 -0.20 -16.93
CA ALA A 48 -10.28 0.68 -15.76
C ALA A 48 -9.95 2.12 -16.18
N SER A 49 -8.87 2.30 -16.93
CA SER A 49 -8.37 3.61 -17.35
C SER A 49 -9.33 4.33 -18.30
N SER A 50 -9.98 3.62 -19.22
CA SER A 50 -10.97 4.20 -20.13
C SER A 50 -12.23 4.68 -19.41
N ASN A 51 -12.52 4.14 -18.23
CA ASN A 51 -13.62 4.56 -17.37
C ASN A 51 -13.20 5.60 -16.33
N GLY A 52 -12.03 6.22 -16.49
CA GLY A 52 -11.51 7.24 -15.56
C GLY A 52 -11.16 6.69 -14.18
N LYS A 53 -10.98 5.37 -14.04
CA LYS A 53 -10.58 4.73 -12.79
C LYS A 53 -9.06 4.51 -12.77
N THR A 54 -8.50 4.48 -11.57
CA THR A 54 -7.11 4.08 -11.34
C THR A 54 -7.07 2.61 -10.94
N ALA A 55 -6.26 1.81 -11.65
CA ALA A 55 -5.95 0.44 -11.25
C ALA A 55 -4.60 0.41 -10.53
N PHE A 56 -4.54 -0.29 -9.39
CA PHE A 56 -3.30 -0.56 -8.67
C PHE A 56 -2.97 -2.04 -8.82
N VAL A 57 -1.79 -2.35 -9.36
CA VAL A 57 -1.37 -3.73 -9.60
C VAL A 57 -0.08 -3.97 -8.86
N ARG A 58 -0.09 -5.04 -8.08
CA ARG A 58 1.10 -5.59 -7.47
C ARG A 58 1.50 -6.84 -8.22
N TRP A 59 2.74 -6.86 -8.71
CA TRP A 59 3.28 -8.05 -9.36
C TRP A 59 3.74 -9.05 -8.31
N ILE A 60 3.23 -10.27 -8.40
CA ILE A 60 3.64 -11.42 -7.59
C ILE A 60 4.20 -12.46 -8.55
N ALA A 61 5.48 -12.79 -8.43
CA ALA A 61 6.05 -13.93 -9.13
C ALA A 61 5.69 -15.18 -8.33
N SER A 62 4.83 -16.04 -8.88
CA SER A 62 4.69 -17.41 -8.38
C SER A 62 5.92 -18.21 -8.85
N ASP A 63 6.64 -18.80 -7.91
CA ASP A 63 7.74 -19.76 -8.16
C ASP A 63 8.95 -19.27 -8.96
N ILE A 64 9.56 -18.14 -8.59
CA ILE A 64 10.96 -17.91 -8.98
C ILE A 64 11.80 -17.54 -7.78
N ASN A 65 12.76 -18.43 -7.47
CA ASN A 65 13.95 -18.08 -6.72
C ASN A 65 14.60 -16.89 -7.45
N LEU A 66 14.44 -15.67 -6.98
CA LEU A 66 14.80 -14.43 -7.71
C LEU A 66 16.28 -14.37 -8.10
N ALA A 67 17.14 -15.20 -7.51
CA ALA A 67 18.53 -15.41 -7.91
C ALA A 67 18.66 -16.12 -9.28
N GLU A 68 17.66 -16.92 -9.67
CA GLU A 68 17.57 -17.71 -10.90
C GLU A 68 16.59 -17.12 -11.92
N ALA A 69 15.77 -16.12 -11.52
CA ALA A 69 14.99 -15.31 -12.44
C ALA A 69 15.95 -14.58 -13.39
N GLY A 70 16.03 -15.05 -14.63
CA GLY A 70 16.76 -14.38 -15.71
C GLY A 70 16.31 -12.92 -15.90
N SER A 71 17.07 -12.18 -16.70
CA SER A 71 16.83 -10.76 -17.03
C SER A 71 15.42 -10.44 -17.53
N ASP A 72 14.67 -11.43 -17.97
CA ASP A 72 13.37 -11.27 -18.65
C ASP A 72 12.22 -10.97 -17.68
N VAL A 73 12.32 -11.40 -16.41
CA VAL A 73 11.39 -10.98 -15.33
C VAL A 73 11.78 -9.61 -14.78
N ARG A 74 13.00 -9.16 -15.08
CA ARG A 74 13.57 -7.88 -14.67
C ARG A 74 13.61 -6.85 -15.81
N GLY A 75 12.95 -7.14 -16.94
CA GLY A 75 13.07 -6.42 -18.21
C GLY A 75 11.85 -5.58 -18.58
N SER A 76 12.07 -4.59 -19.44
CA SER A 76 11.01 -3.73 -20.01
C SER A 76 9.91 -4.56 -20.66
N PRO A 77 8.62 -4.16 -20.54
CA PRO A 77 8.11 -2.89 -19.99
C PRO A 77 7.85 -2.89 -18.47
N HIS A 78 8.17 -3.98 -17.77
CA HIS A 78 7.79 -4.18 -16.37
C HIS A 78 9.00 -4.47 -15.47
N ASN A 79 10.10 -3.72 -15.66
CA ASN A 79 11.20 -3.63 -14.69
C ASN A 79 10.62 -3.43 -13.28
N PRO A 80 11.29 -3.90 -12.20
CA PRO A 80 10.82 -3.77 -10.82
C PRO A 80 10.71 -2.33 -10.27
N GLY A 81 10.46 -1.35 -11.12
CA GLY A 81 10.57 0.07 -10.84
C GLY A 81 12.00 0.43 -10.42
N SER A 82 12.19 1.69 -10.05
CA SER A 82 13.41 2.17 -9.41
C SER A 82 13.54 1.75 -7.93
N GLY A 83 12.56 1.00 -7.38
CA GLY A 83 12.40 0.82 -5.94
C GLY A 83 12.53 -0.62 -5.41
N GLY A 84 12.67 -1.63 -6.27
CA GLY A 84 12.86 -3.03 -5.87
C GLY A 84 11.55 -3.83 -5.76
N TRP A 85 11.64 -5.06 -5.25
CA TRP A 85 10.51 -5.98 -5.14
C TRP A 85 9.76 -5.81 -3.80
N PRO A 86 8.42 -5.95 -3.75
CA PRO A 86 7.48 -6.15 -4.86
C PRO A 86 7.31 -4.88 -5.70
N THR A 87 7.07 -5.08 -7.00
CA THR A 87 6.76 -3.98 -7.91
C THR A 87 5.30 -3.62 -7.77
N ILE A 88 5.03 -2.37 -7.37
CA ILE A 88 3.68 -1.81 -7.38
C ILE A 88 3.62 -0.78 -8.51
N ARG A 89 2.61 -0.92 -9.37
CA ARG A 89 2.32 0.03 -10.44
C ARG A 89 0.90 0.56 -10.30
N TYR A 90 0.70 1.78 -10.77
CA TYR A 90 -0.61 2.39 -10.91
C TYR A 90 -0.88 2.66 -12.38
N PHE A 91 -2.12 2.51 -12.80
CA PHE A 91 -2.54 2.68 -14.18
C PHE A 91 -3.71 3.66 -14.20
N THR A 92 -3.49 4.75 -14.92
CA THR A 92 -4.47 5.79 -15.21
C THR A 92 -4.54 6.03 -16.71
N SER A 93 -5.51 6.84 -17.14
CA SER A 93 -5.55 7.35 -18.52
C SER A 93 -4.25 8.08 -18.94
N GLU A 94 -3.52 8.66 -17.98
CA GLU A 94 -2.26 9.37 -18.24
C GLU A 94 -1.07 8.43 -18.41
N THR A 95 -1.01 7.35 -17.63
CA THR A 95 0.12 6.39 -17.70
C THR A 95 -0.09 5.30 -18.76
N GLY A 96 -1.34 5.06 -19.18
CA GLY A 96 -1.69 4.01 -20.12
C GLY A 96 -1.31 2.61 -19.64
N VAL A 97 -1.19 1.68 -20.59
CA VAL A 97 -0.84 0.26 -20.35
C VAL A 97 0.58 0.06 -19.81
N GLU A 98 1.46 1.03 -20.02
CA GLU A 98 2.79 0.99 -19.43
C GLU A 98 2.70 1.12 -17.90
N GLY A 99 1.81 1.99 -17.39
CA GLY A 99 1.65 2.21 -15.96
C GLY A 99 2.79 3.02 -15.33
N GLY A 100 2.47 3.78 -14.29
CA GLY A 100 3.46 4.51 -13.52
C GLY A 100 4.15 3.64 -12.47
N SER A 101 5.32 4.09 -12.02
CA SER A 101 6.06 3.46 -10.90
C SER A 101 5.89 4.30 -9.64
N TYR A 102 5.75 3.63 -8.49
CA TYR A 102 5.78 4.33 -7.21
C TYR A 102 7.15 5.00 -6.98
N VAL A 103 7.14 6.29 -6.67
CA VAL A 103 8.33 7.03 -6.24
C VAL A 103 8.46 6.95 -4.73
N LYS A 104 9.49 6.26 -4.25
CA LYS A 104 9.77 6.13 -2.83
C LYS A 104 10.00 7.49 -2.18
N LYS A 105 9.43 7.67 -1.00
CA LYS A 105 9.58 8.87 -0.15
C LYS A 105 10.66 8.70 0.91
N THR A 106 11.12 7.47 1.16
CA THR A 106 12.13 7.17 2.19
C THR A 106 13.24 6.26 1.67
N THR A 107 14.25 6.03 2.51
CA THR A 107 15.34 5.08 2.25
C THR A 107 14.95 3.62 2.55
N LYS A 108 13.80 3.37 3.19
CA LYS A 108 13.33 2.02 3.56
C LYS A 108 13.01 1.17 2.33
N SER A 109 12.81 -0.14 2.49
CA SER A 109 12.29 -0.97 1.40
C SER A 109 10.85 -0.57 1.05
N ILE A 110 10.37 -0.86 -0.17
CA ILE A 110 8.96 -0.60 -0.54
C ILE A 110 8.01 -1.31 0.43
N CYS A 111 8.32 -2.55 0.82
CA CYS A 111 7.55 -3.31 1.81
C CYS A 111 7.42 -2.56 3.14
N ASP A 112 8.51 -2.00 3.64
CA ASP A 112 8.51 -1.31 4.93
C ASP A 112 7.88 0.08 4.86
N GLU A 113 8.06 0.78 3.73
CA GLU A 113 7.50 2.12 3.51
C GLU A 113 5.98 2.06 3.35
N LEU A 114 5.49 1.21 2.45
CA LEU A 114 4.07 1.04 2.17
C LEU A 114 3.39 0.01 3.07
N GLY A 115 4.12 -0.62 4.00
CA GLY A 115 3.59 -1.59 4.95
C GLY A 115 2.69 -0.97 6.03
N THR A 116 2.69 0.36 6.17
CA THR A 116 1.79 1.05 7.09
C THR A 116 0.50 1.47 6.37
N PHE A 117 -0.64 1.38 7.07
CA PHE A 117 -1.93 1.80 6.54
C PHE A 117 -1.88 3.23 5.98
N ASP A 118 -1.31 4.17 6.74
CA ASP A 118 -1.30 5.58 6.35
C ASP A 118 -0.46 5.82 5.09
N ALA A 119 0.71 5.18 4.96
CA ALA A 119 1.53 5.29 3.76
C ALA A 119 0.90 4.64 2.52
N MET A 120 0.21 3.51 2.70
CA MET A 120 -0.54 2.87 1.61
C MET A 120 -1.72 3.75 1.16
N VAL A 121 -2.47 4.34 2.10
CA VAL A 121 -3.55 5.26 1.78
C VAL A 121 -3.02 6.52 1.10
N ASP A 122 -1.89 7.09 1.57
CA ASP A 122 -1.22 8.21 0.90
C ASP A 122 -0.88 7.88 -0.55
N TYR A 123 -0.32 6.69 -0.79
CA TYR A 123 -0.03 6.20 -2.14
C TYR A 123 -1.30 6.12 -3.01
N ILE A 124 -2.38 5.54 -2.49
CA ILE A 124 -3.64 5.40 -3.23
C ILE A 124 -4.28 6.77 -3.51
N GLU A 125 -4.33 7.67 -2.53
CA GLU A 125 -4.92 9.00 -2.69
C GLU A 125 -4.13 9.84 -3.72
N GLU A 126 -2.79 9.82 -3.64
CA GLU A 126 -1.90 10.58 -4.52
C GLU A 126 -2.02 10.14 -5.98
N TYR A 127 -1.81 8.85 -6.24
CA TYR A 127 -1.79 8.33 -7.62
C TYR A 127 -3.19 8.00 -8.16
N GLY A 128 -4.15 7.79 -7.27
CA GLY A 128 -5.57 7.67 -7.59
C GLY A 128 -6.26 9.00 -7.86
N LYS A 129 -5.59 10.13 -7.58
CA LYS A 129 -6.17 11.49 -7.61
C LYS A 129 -7.51 11.54 -6.88
N THR A 130 -7.55 10.86 -5.74
CA THR A 130 -8.76 10.68 -4.94
C THR A 130 -8.46 11.01 -3.48
N VAL A 131 -9.49 11.35 -2.73
CA VAL A 131 -9.40 11.64 -1.32
C VAL A 131 -10.61 10.96 -0.67
N LEU A 132 -10.37 10.15 0.36
CA LEU A 132 -11.44 9.48 1.11
C LEU A 132 -12.38 10.51 1.73
N CYS A 133 -11.86 11.28 2.69
CA CYS A 133 -12.53 12.42 3.29
C CYS A 133 -11.46 13.51 3.52
N GLY A 134 -11.73 14.70 3.01
CA GLY A 134 -10.90 15.90 3.17
C GLY A 134 -11.21 16.62 4.47
N LEU A 135 -10.22 17.35 5.03
CA LEU A 135 -10.43 18.16 6.23
C LEU A 135 -11.36 19.36 5.98
N ASP A 136 -11.63 19.67 4.72
CA ASP A 136 -12.57 20.66 4.21
C ASP A 136 -13.97 20.08 3.93
N ASN A 137 -14.26 18.87 4.44
CA ASN A 137 -15.47 18.09 4.18
C ASN A 137 -15.64 17.58 2.74
N THR A 138 -14.62 17.71 1.88
CA THR A 138 -14.68 17.18 0.51
C THR A 138 -14.69 15.65 0.52
N ASN A 139 -15.61 15.04 -0.25
CA ASN A 139 -15.83 13.59 -0.37
C ASN A 139 -16.22 12.83 0.92
N CYS A 140 -16.56 13.55 1.99
CA CYS A 140 -16.97 12.93 3.25
C CYS A 140 -18.44 12.51 3.25
N ASN A 141 -18.77 11.41 3.92
CA ASN A 141 -20.15 11.10 4.30
C ASN A 141 -20.54 11.82 5.61
N GLN A 142 -21.83 11.81 5.97
CA GLN A 142 -22.32 12.51 7.16
C GLN A 142 -21.60 12.08 8.45
N HIS A 143 -21.31 10.80 8.61
CA HIS A 143 -20.65 10.28 9.80
C HIS A 143 -19.19 10.76 9.92
N GLU A 144 -18.50 10.93 8.79
CA GLU A 144 -17.17 11.52 8.72
C GLU A 144 -17.19 13.02 9.02
N VAL A 145 -18.19 13.75 8.51
CA VAL A 145 -18.39 15.19 8.81
C VAL A 145 -18.65 15.40 10.30
N ASP A 146 -19.59 14.64 10.89
CA ASP A 146 -19.88 14.72 12.33
C ASP A 146 -18.63 14.42 13.17
N TYR A 147 -17.76 13.53 12.68
CA TYR A 147 -16.51 13.21 13.35
C TYR A 147 -15.48 14.33 13.23
N LEU A 148 -15.34 14.94 12.06
CA LEU A 148 -14.48 16.11 11.86
C LEU A 148 -14.90 17.25 12.80
N GLU A 149 -16.20 17.55 12.88
CA GLU A 149 -16.73 18.57 13.80
C GLU A 149 -16.41 18.24 15.26
N ARG A 150 -16.58 16.97 15.67
CA ARG A 150 -16.25 16.51 17.02
C ARG A 150 -14.76 16.59 17.35
N MET A 151 -13.89 16.32 16.38
CA MET A 151 -12.44 16.28 16.59
C MET A 151 -11.78 17.65 16.40
N SER A 152 -12.38 18.55 15.61
CA SER A 152 -11.86 19.88 15.30
C SER A 152 -11.47 20.72 16.53
N PRO A 153 -12.27 20.81 17.62
CA PRO A 153 -11.91 21.61 18.79
C PRO A 153 -10.86 20.97 19.70
N LYS A 154 -10.50 19.70 19.51
CA LYS A 154 -9.54 19.00 20.36
C LYS A 154 -8.13 19.54 20.16
N THR A 155 -7.22 19.31 21.10
CA THR A 155 -5.79 19.63 20.98
C THR A 155 -5.03 18.61 20.13
N LEU A 156 -3.81 18.93 19.67
CA LEU A 156 -2.97 17.98 18.92
C LEU A 156 -2.74 16.69 19.74
N GLU A 157 -2.46 16.83 21.03
CA GLU A 157 -2.25 15.69 21.93
C GLU A 157 -3.49 14.79 22.02
N GLU A 158 -4.68 15.35 22.19
CA GLU A 158 -5.93 14.57 22.22
C GLU A 158 -6.20 13.82 20.90
N ILE A 159 -5.90 14.45 19.76
CA ILE A 159 -6.04 13.81 18.44
C ILE A 159 -5.03 12.67 18.29
N GLU A 160 -3.78 12.88 18.69
CA GLU A 160 -2.74 11.84 18.67
C GLU A 160 -3.12 10.66 19.58
N GLN A 161 -3.63 10.93 20.79
CA GLN A 161 -4.10 9.88 21.70
C GLN A 161 -5.24 9.05 21.08
N GLU A 162 -6.21 9.71 20.45
CA GLU A 162 -7.33 9.02 19.78
C GLU A 162 -6.84 8.21 18.57
N TYR A 163 -5.90 8.74 17.79
CA TYR A 163 -5.27 8.01 16.67
C TYR A 163 -4.51 6.78 17.19
N GLN A 164 -3.75 6.91 18.27
CA GLN A 164 -3.04 5.80 18.90
C GLN A 164 -4.01 4.73 19.42
N ARG A 165 -5.14 5.14 20.00
CA ARG A 165 -6.18 4.22 20.46
C ARG A 165 -6.76 3.42 19.28
N ILE A 166 -7.09 4.07 18.17
CA ILE A 166 -7.70 3.42 17.00
C ILE A 166 -6.70 2.56 16.24
N SER A 167 -5.46 3.01 16.07
CA SER A 167 -4.41 2.25 15.35
C SER A 167 -4.00 0.96 16.06
N ARG A 168 -4.22 0.86 17.37
CA ARG A 168 -4.01 -0.36 18.16
C ARG A 168 -5.20 -1.32 18.14
N MET A 169 -6.34 -0.94 17.55
CA MET A 169 -7.47 -1.84 17.41
C MET A 169 -7.16 -2.86 16.33
N ASP A 170 -7.29 -4.15 16.65
CA ASP A 170 -7.22 -5.23 15.68
C ASP A 170 -8.46 -5.15 14.77
N VAL A 171 -8.28 -4.57 13.58
CA VAL A 171 -9.37 -4.30 12.65
C VAL A 171 -10.03 -5.61 12.22
N GLU A 172 -9.29 -6.70 12.08
CA GLU A 172 -9.81 -8.00 11.64
C GLU A 172 -10.79 -8.60 12.64
N ARG A 173 -10.71 -8.22 13.92
CA ARG A 173 -11.60 -8.68 14.98
C ARG A 173 -12.87 -7.84 15.14
N LEU A 174 -13.04 -6.78 14.34
CA LEU A 174 -14.21 -5.93 14.41
C LEU A 174 -15.31 -6.43 13.48
N GLN A 175 -16.55 -6.06 13.79
CA GLN A 175 -17.68 -6.24 12.87
C GLN A 175 -17.43 -5.44 11.58
N GLU A 176 -17.88 -5.95 10.44
CA GLU A 176 -17.60 -5.41 9.10
C GLU A 176 -17.84 -3.88 8.98
N GLY A 177 -18.97 -3.37 9.49
CA GLY A 177 -19.25 -1.92 9.49
C GLY A 177 -18.34 -1.09 10.42
N LEU A 178 -17.81 -1.70 11.48
CA LEU A 178 -16.84 -1.06 12.38
C LEU A 178 -15.42 -1.06 11.82
N GLN A 179 -15.09 -2.03 10.96
CA GLN A 179 -13.79 -2.09 10.28
C GLN A 179 -13.60 -0.88 9.37
N GLU A 180 -14.53 -0.70 8.43
CA GLU A 180 -14.49 0.42 7.50
C GLU A 180 -14.46 1.75 8.25
N TRP A 181 -15.34 1.90 9.26
CA TRP A 181 -15.37 3.11 10.06
C TRP A 181 -14.05 3.38 10.77
N ASN A 182 -13.42 2.34 11.34
CA ASN A 182 -12.12 2.48 12.00
C ASN A 182 -11.02 2.98 11.07
N LEU A 183 -10.97 2.44 9.85
CA LEU A 183 -9.98 2.85 8.85
C LEU A 183 -10.21 4.30 8.39
N ARG A 184 -11.48 4.67 8.12
CA ARG A 184 -11.86 6.04 7.74
C ARG A 184 -11.50 7.05 8.81
N ARG A 185 -11.90 6.81 10.06
CA ARG A 185 -11.62 7.75 11.16
C ARG A 185 -10.14 7.81 11.50
N ARG A 186 -9.40 6.70 11.41
CA ARG A 186 -7.94 6.69 11.56
C ARG A 186 -7.30 7.63 10.54
N ARG A 187 -7.73 7.56 9.28
CA ARG A 187 -7.22 8.43 8.21
C ARG A 187 -7.53 9.90 8.48
N ILE A 188 -8.74 10.23 8.92
CA ILE A 188 -9.11 11.61 9.31
C ILE A 188 -8.15 12.14 10.36
N LEU A 189 -7.92 11.39 11.44
CA LEU A 189 -7.02 11.81 12.52
C LEU A 189 -5.57 11.97 12.03
N SER A 190 -5.08 11.06 11.18
CA SER A 190 -3.75 11.17 10.58
C SER A 190 -3.59 12.49 9.81
N LYS A 191 -4.59 12.89 9.02
CA LYS A 191 -4.58 14.17 8.29
C LYS A 191 -4.60 15.36 9.24
N MET A 192 -5.43 15.32 10.28
CA MET A 192 -5.49 16.39 11.29
C MET A 192 -4.15 16.57 12.02
N ILE A 193 -3.48 15.48 12.37
CA ILE A 193 -2.16 15.50 13.02
C ILE A 193 -1.12 16.16 12.09
N ALA A 194 -1.10 15.76 10.82
CA ALA A 194 -0.17 16.32 9.84
C ALA A 194 -0.40 17.84 9.61
N ALA A 195 -1.66 18.27 9.47
CA ALA A 195 -2.01 19.67 9.29
C ALA A 195 -1.54 20.53 10.48
N ARG A 196 -1.82 20.09 11.71
CA ARG A 196 -1.46 20.84 12.93
C ARG A 196 0.03 20.90 13.21
N LYS A 197 0.79 19.84 12.88
CA LYS A 197 2.25 19.86 12.96
C LYS A 197 2.85 20.88 11.99
N THR A 198 2.25 21.02 10.82
CA THR A 198 2.66 22.02 9.83
C THR A 198 2.35 23.45 10.32
N GLU A 199 1.18 23.67 10.91
CA GLU A 199 0.81 24.97 11.51
C GLU A 199 1.73 25.35 12.68
N SER A 200 2.08 24.40 13.54
CA SER A 200 2.99 24.64 14.67
C SER A 200 4.41 25.01 14.21
N THR A 201 4.91 24.40 13.14
CA THR A 201 6.27 24.68 12.63
C THR A 201 6.35 26.00 11.86
N ALA A 202 5.26 26.40 11.18
CA ALA A 202 5.18 27.71 10.52
C ALA A 202 5.10 28.89 11.51
N GLY A 203 4.63 28.66 12.75
CA GLY A 203 4.55 29.68 13.80
C GLY A 203 5.88 30.00 14.48
N ASP A 204 6.88 29.12 14.39
CA ASP A 204 8.19 29.26 15.03
C ASP A 204 9.22 29.97 14.13
N GLU A 205 8.90 30.25 12.86
CA GLU A 205 9.77 30.94 11.89
C GLU A 205 9.48 32.45 11.74
N LEU A 206 8.61 33.03 12.59
CA LEU A 206 8.28 34.47 12.66
C LEU A 206 8.75 35.10 13.97
#